data_AF-A0A8T0QB01-F1
#
_entry.id   AF-A0A8T0QB01-F1
#
_cell.length_a   1.000
_cell.length_b   1.000
_cell.length_c   1.000
_cell.angle_alpha   90.00
_cell.angle_beta   90.00
_cell.angle_gamma   90.00
#
_symmetry.space_group_name_H-M   'P 1'
#
loop_
_entity.id
_entity.type
_entity.pdbx_description
1 polymer ?
#
loop_
_entity_poly.entity_id
_entity_poly.type
_entity_poly.pdbx_seq_one_letter_code
_entity_poly.pdbx_strand_id
1 'polypeptide(L)'
;MRDLHLSLNQTQRVRLEAALHELQSLAPAAASAAAVTVADTIPVNQEDNILKGHGTSDQDGEVVATLCGVVERVNKLVYVRTLRARYKPEVGDIIVGRIIEIAPKRWRLEINFSQDAVLMLSSMNLPDGIQRRRTAVDELNMRSIFEENDVICAEVRGFQHDGSLHLQARSEKYGKLERGQLLTVPPYLVKRRKQHFHNLAQYDVDLILGCNGFIWVGQHVVVGEKTKTTEDQQKSSADAENFTPLETRKHICRLANAVRVLSALGFTLTVELIIETAEASVTSNVEVNNMLGAEFYVQTAEREAKRRADLLRKKNGGR
;
A
#
# COMPACT_ATOMS: atom_id res chain seq x y z
N MET A 1 4.37 12.00 -3.60
CA MET A 1 3.35 12.75 -4.34
C MET A 1 3.56 14.23 -4.07
N ARG A 2 3.29 15.11 -5.05
CA ARG A 2 2.99 16.51 -4.74
C ARG A 2 1.71 16.48 -3.92
N ASP A 3 1.69 17.15 -2.76
CA ASP A 3 0.45 17.31 -2.01
C ASP A 3 -0.62 17.82 -2.98
N LEU A 4 -1.83 17.25 -2.93
CA LEU A 4 -2.96 17.69 -3.74
C LEU A 4 -3.29 19.12 -3.32
N HIS A 5 -2.65 20.09 -3.97
CA HIS A 5 -2.89 21.51 -3.75
C HIS A 5 -4.22 21.87 -4.41
N LEU A 6 -5.30 21.66 -3.66
CA LEU A 6 -6.66 22.01 -4.06
C LEU A 6 -6.94 23.45 -3.66
N SER A 7 -7.31 24.28 -4.63
CA SER A 7 -7.88 25.61 -4.36
C SER A 7 -9.32 25.42 -3.85
N LEU A 8 -9.51 25.55 -2.54
CA LEU A 8 -10.81 25.41 -1.89
C LEU A 8 -11.53 26.76 -1.85
N ASN A 9 -12.82 26.78 -2.20
CA ASN A 9 -13.67 27.93 -1.95
C ASN A 9 -13.95 28.09 -0.44
N GLN A 10 -14.34 29.28 0.01
CA GLN A 10 -14.60 29.56 1.43
C GLN A 10 -15.61 28.56 2.05
N THR A 11 -16.72 28.28 1.35
CA THR A 11 -17.72 27.31 1.81
C THR A 11 -17.16 25.89 1.90
N GLN A 12 -16.33 25.48 0.93
CA GLN A 12 -15.70 24.17 0.90
C GLN A 12 -14.69 24.01 2.04
N ARG A 13 -13.94 25.07 2.34
CA ARG A 13 -12.99 25.10 3.45
C ARG A 13 -13.69 24.93 4.79
N VAL A 14 -14.78 25.68 5.04
CA VAL A 14 -15.56 25.56 6.28
C VAL A 14 -16.15 24.16 6.43
N ARG A 15 -16.69 23.58 5.35
CA ARG A 15 -17.21 22.20 5.35
C ARG A 15 -16.12 21.18 5.66
N LEU A 16 -14.95 21.31 5.04
CA LEU A 16 -13.81 20.43 5.29
C LEU A 16 -13.33 20.52 6.74
N GLU A 17 -13.15 21.74 7.26
CA GLU A 17 -12.72 21.98 8.64
C GLU A 17 -13.74 21.40 9.63
N ALA A 18 -15.05 21.56 9.38
CA ALA A 18 -16.10 20.96 10.20
C ALA A 18 -16.03 19.42 10.21
N ALA A 19 -15.86 18.80 9.04
CA ALA A 19 -15.74 17.35 8.93
C ALA A 19 -14.47 16.81 9.62
N LEU A 20 -13.34 17.50 9.50
CA LEU A 20 -12.09 17.15 10.18
C LEU A 20 -12.21 17.30 11.70
N HIS A 21 -12.87 18.35 12.17
CA HIS A 21 -13.14 18.55 13.59
C HIS A 21 -14.04 17.44 14.16
N GLU A 22 -15.09 17.05 13.43
CA GLU A 22 -15.94 15.92 13.80
C GLU A 22 -15.10 14.63 13.90
N LEU A 23 -14.28 14.33 12.91
CA LEU A 23 -13.37 13.18 12.93
C LEU A 23 -12.39 13.20 14.11
N GLN A 24 -11.89 14.37 14.49
CA GLN A 24 -11.01 14.54 15.65
C GLN A 24 -11.76 14.28 16.96
N SER A 25 -13.00 14.74 17.08
CA SER A 25 -13.84 14.49 18.26
C SER A 25 -14.20 12.99 18.43
N LEU A 26 -14.27 12.26 17.33
CA LEU A 26 -14.51 10.81 17.32
C LEU A 26 -13.23 9.99 17.59
N ALA A 27 -12.05 10.62 17.59
CA ALA A 27 -10.80 9.94 17.86
C ALA A 27 -10.72 9.50 19.33
N PRO A 28 -10.13 8.33 19.66
CA PRO A 28 -9.99 7.88 21.03
C PRO A 28 -9.17 8.90 21.84
N ALA A 29 -9.71 9.42 22.93
CA ALA A 29 -8.99 10.33 23.85
C ALA A 29 -7.65 9.75 24.33
N ALA A 30 -7.59 8.42 24.47
CA ALA A 30 -6.38 7.67 24.83
C ALA A 30 -5.23 7.84 23.82
N ALA A 31 -5.52 8.05 22.53
CA ALA A 31 -4.49 8.27 21.51
C ALA A 31 -3.88 9.67 21.60
N SER A 32 -4.68 10.68 21.98
CA SER A 32 -4.19 12.04 22.19
C SER A 32 -3.37 12.16 23.48
N ALA A 33 -3.76 11.45 24.54
CA ALA A 33 -3.03 11.43 25.81
C ALA A 33 -1.70 10.68 25.74
N ALA A 34 -1.52 9.82 24.74
CA ALA A 34 -0.29 9.05 24.52
C ALA A 34 0.63 9.68 23.45
N ALA A 35 0.29 10.85 22.93
CA ALA A 35 1.14 11.57 21.98
C ALA A 35 2.36 12.17 22.70
N VAL A 36 3.54 11.99 22.10
CA VAL A 36 4.82 12.47 22.61
C VAL A 36 5.61 13.17 21.52
N THR A 37 6.39 14.16 21.94
CA THR A 37 7.38 14.86 21.14
C THR A 37 8.80 14.42 21.52
N VAL A 38 9.79 14.87 20.75
CA VAL A 38 11.19 14.52 21.04
C VAL A 38 11.59 15.07 22.41
N ALA A 39 12.25 14.24 23.21
CA ALA A 39 12.70 14.50 24.58
C ALA A 39 11.58 14.50 25.64
N ASP A 40 10.34 14.16 25.31
CA ASP A 40 9.31 13.95 26.33
C ASP A 40 9.59 12.67 27.12
N THR A 41 9.48 12.75 28.45
CA THR A 41 9.57 11.59 29.35
C THR A 41 8.32 10.73 29.21
N ILE A 42 8.52 9.44 28.95
CA ILE A 42 7.45 8.46 28.91
C ILE A 42 7.28 7.90 30.33
N PRO A 43 6.08 8.01 30.94
CA PRO A 43 5.85 7.42 32.25
C PRO A 43 5.90 5.90 32.15
N VAL A 44 6.82 5.30 32.88
CA VAL A 44 7.16 3.87 32.86
C VAL A 44 7.35 3.42 34.32
N ASN A 45 6.68 2.34 34.72
CA ASN A 45 6.88 1.75 36.05
C ASN A 45 8.24 1.05 36.06
N GLN A 46 9.18 1.53 36.88
CA GLN A 46 10.55 0.99 36.96
C GLN A 46 10.60 -0.47 37.45
N GLU A 47 9.55 -0.95 38.13
CA GLU A 47 9.46 -2.32 38.67
C GLU A 47 9.25 -3.40 37.58
N ASP A 48 8.82 -3.04 36.36
CA ASP A 48 8.30 -4.01 35.38
C ASP A 48 9.34 -4.65 34.43
N ASN A 49 10.63 -4.30 34.53
CA ASN A 49 11.68 -4.71 33.57
C ASN A 49 11.25 -4.47 32.11
N ILE A 50 11.01 -3.20 31.79
CA ILE A 50 10.45 -2.78 30.51
C ILE A 50 11.50 -2.78 29.40
N LEU A 51 11.15 -3.38 28.27
CA LEU A 51 11.94 -3.42 27.06
C LEU A 51 11.75 -2.11 26.28
N LYS A 52 12.87 -1.44 25.99
CA LYS A 52 12.92 -0.20 25.22
C LYS A 52 12.95 -0.53 23.74
N GLY A 53 11.86 -0.21 23.05
CA GLY A 53 11.71 -0.43 21.62
C GLY A 53 12.16 0.76 20.79
N HIS A 54 11.77 0.77 19.51
CA HIS A 54 12.15 1.83 18.58
C HIS A 54 11.53 3.16 19.00
N GLY A 55 12.27 4.26 18.83
CA GLY A 55 11.78 5.60 19.19
C GLY A 55 11.84 5.91 20.68
N THR A 56 12.43 5.04 21.50
CA THR A 56 12.68 5.27 22.93
C THR A 56 14.17 5.19 23.22
N SER A 57 14.63 5.98 24.18
CA SER A 57 16.01 5.95 24.70
C SER A 57 15.99 6.11 26.21
N ASP A 58 17.10 5.77 26.85
CA ASP A 58 17.28 5.91 28.29
C ASP A 58 18.18 7.11 28.55
N GLN A 59 17.69 8.09 29.29
CA GLN A 59 18.48 9.23 29.76
C GLN A 59 18.25 9.38 31.26
N ASP A 60 19.32 9.38 32.04
CA ASP A 60 19.29 9.60 33.49
C ASP A 60 18.33 8.68 34.29
N GLY A 61 18.11 7.46 33.80
CA GLY A 61 17.20 6.48 34.42
C GLY A 61 15.72 6.67 34.05
N GLU A 62 15.42 7.62 33.16
CA GLU A 62 14.10 7.85 32.58
C GLU A 62 14.04 7.42 31.12
N VAL A 63 12.90 6.88 30.71
CA VAL A 63 12.65 6.52 29.31
C VAL A 63 12.15 7.75 28.58
N VAL A 64 12.95 8.27 27.64
CA VAL A 64 12.61 9.46 26.84
C VAL A 64 12.25 9.07 25.41
N ALA A 65 11.32 9.82 24.81
CA ALA A 65 10.97 9.68 23.41
C ALA A 65 12.04 10.32 22.51
N THR A 66 12.50 9.60 21.50
CA THR A 66 13.44 10.14 20.49
C THR A 66 12.75 10.59 19.21
N LEU A 67 11.46 10.29 19.07
CA LEU A 67 10.66 10.55 17.88
C LEU A 67 9.30 11.14 18.27
N CYS A 68 8.73 11.98 17.39
CA CYS A 68 7.36 12.45 17.55
C CYS A 68 6.37 11.37 17.10
N GLY A 69 5.42 11.02 17.98
CA GLY A 69 4.51 9.91 17.71
C GLY A 69 3.56 9.62 18.84
N VAL A 70 2.98 8.43 18.79
CA VAL A 70 2.12 7.90 19.86
C VAL A 70 2.87 6.76 20.55
N VAL A 71 2.92 6.79 21.88
CA VAL A 71 3.53 5.72 22.67
C VAL A 71 2.62 4.49 22.61
N GLU A 72 3.16 3.37 22.13
CA GLU A 72 2.50 2.07 22.17
C GLU A 72 3.20 1.17 23.18
N ARG A 73 2.39 0.50 24.00
CA ARG A 73 2.84 -0.45 25.01
C ARG A 73 2.27 -1.82 24.64
N VAL A 74 3.16 -2.76 24.34
CA VAL A 74 2.79 -4.15 24.01
C VAL A 74 3.51 -5.05 25.00
N ASN A 75 2.75 -5.58 25.97
CA ASN A 75 3.30 -6.30 27.12
C ASN A 75 4.34 -5.44 27.85
N LYS A 76 5.60 -5.90 27.88
CA LYS A 76 6.74 -5.18 28.45
C LYS A 76 7.48 -4.30 27.46
N LEU A 77 7.12 -4.30 26.17
CA LEU A 77 7.80 -3.50 25.15
C LEU A 77 7.11 -2.15 25.01
N VAL A 78 7.87 -1.08 25.19
CA VAL A 78 7.42 0.30 24.96
C VAL A 78 8.14 0.84 23.74
N TYR A 79 7.40 1.32 22.74
CA TYR A 79 7.97 1.97 21.57
C TYR A 79 7.12 3.14 21.13
N VAL A 80 7.70 4.06 20.36
CA VAL A 80 6.98 5.21 19.83
C VAL A 80 6.61 4.93 18.38
N ARG A 81 5.31 4.88 18.09
CA ARG A 81 4.80 4.82 16.71
C ARG A 81 4.81 6.23 16.13
N THR A 82 5.72 6.48 15.21
CA THR A 82 5.88 7.76 14.51
C THR A 82 4.65 8.12 13.67
N LEU A 83 4.32 9.41 13.60
CA LEU A 83 3.24 9.92 12.73
C LEU A 83 3.57 9.79 11.24
N ARG A 84 4.85 9.95 10.88
CA ARG A 84 5.34 9.82 9.50
C ARG A 84 6.62 8.99 9.52
N ALA A 85 6.60 7.87 8.80
CA ALA A 85 7.78 7.02 8.62
C ALA A 85 7.82 6.47 7.19
N ARG A 86 9.05 6.11 6.77
CA ARG A 86 9.24 5.24 5.61
C ARG A 86 8.73 3.84 5.93
N TYR A 87 8.51 3.05 4.89
CA TYR A 87 8.08 1.68 5.05
C TYR A 87 9.14 0.89 5.80
N LYS A 88 8.77 0.22 6.91
CA LYS A 88 9.64 -0.71 7.62
C LYS A 88 9.25 -2.12 7.21
N PRO A 89 10.07 -2.83 6.42
CA PRO A 89 9.72 -4.16 5.97
C PRO A 89 9.64 -5.17 7.13
N GLU A 90 8.68 -6.07 7.05
CA GLU A 90 8.53 -7.23 7.93
C GLU A 90 8.52 -8.51 7.09
N VAL A 91 9.00 -9.61 7.68
CA VAL A 91 9.00 -10.91 6.99
C VAL A 91 7.56 -11.34 6.73
N GLY A 92 7.27 -11.72 5.48
CA GLY A 92 5.93 -12.08 5.02
C GLY A 92 5.10 -10.89 4.52
N ASP A 93 5.61 -9.66 4.57
CA ASP A 93 4.93 -8.52 3.94
C ASP A 93 4.84 -8.73 2.43
N ILE A 94 3.65 -8.48 1.88
CA ILE A 94 3.42 -8.44 0.43
C ILE A 94 3.69 -7.01 -0.03
N ILE A 95 4.59 -6.86 -1.00
CA ILE A 95 5.01 -5.56 -1.51
C ILE A 95 4.92 -5.51 -3.03
N VAL A 96 4.68 -4.32 -3.54
CA VAL A 96 4.79 -4.02 -4.98
C VAL A 96 6.05 -3.18 -5.15
N GLY A 97 6.88 -3.47 -6.14
CA GLY A 97 8.13 -2.74 -6.39
C GLY A 97 8.34 -2.49 -7.87
N ARG A 98 9.17 -1.50 -8.20
CA ARG A 98 9.59 -1.23 -9.57
C ARG A 98 11.04 -1.65 -9.76
N ILE A 99 11.35 -2.33 -10.86
CA ILE A 99 12.72 -2.73 -11.14
C ILE A 99 13.54 -1.52 -11.55
N ILE A 100 14.65 -1.29 -10.85
CA ILE A 100 15.59 -0.21 -11.12
C ILE A 100 16.63 -0.70 -12.12
N GLU A 101 17.29 -1.81 -11.80
CA GLU A 101 18.36 -2.38 -12.62
C GLU A 101 18.40 -3.91 -12.51
N ILE A 102 18.99 -4.51 -13.54
CA ILE A 102 19.24 -5.95 -13.62
C ILE A 102 20.73 -6.17 -13.35
N ALA A 103 21.05 -6.82 -12.23
CA ALA A 103 22.40 -7.19 -11.85
C ALA A 103 22.63 -8.70 -12.06
N PRO A 104 23.87 -9.19 -12.04
CA PRO A 104 24.15 -10.61 -12.21
C PRO A 104 23.35 -11.46 -11.21
N LYS A 105 22.48 -12.34 -11.72
CA LYS A 105 21.62 -13.27 -10.97
C LYS A 105 20.58 -12.61 -10.04
N ARG A 106 20.41 -11.29 -10.08
CA ARG A 106 19.46 -10.57 -9.21
C ARG A 106 18.86 -9.33 -9.85
N TRP A 107 17.61 -9.03 -9.55
CA TRP A 107 16.98 -7.76 -9.86
C TRP A 107 17.00 -6.86 -8.64
N ARG A 108 17.28 -5.57 -8.84
CA ARG A 108 17.10 -4.55 -7.80
C ARG A 108 15.79 -3.84 -7.99
N LEU A 109 15.04 -3.72 -6.91
CA LEU A 109 13.73 -3.11 -6.89
C LEU A 109 13.72 -1.88 -5.99
N GLU A 110 13.07 -0.84 -6.49
CA GLU A 110 12.62 0.27 -5.68
C GLU A 110 11.43 -0.19 -4.85
N ILE A 111 11.62 -0.18 -3.54
CA ILE A 111 10.59 -0.33 -2.52
C ILE A 111 10.76 0.88 -1.62
N ASN A 112 9.69 1.52 -1.15
CA ASN A 112 9.68 2.79 -0.40
C ASN A 112 10.37 2.75 1.00
N PHE A 113 11.55 2.16 1.06
CA PHE A 113 12.43 1.86 2.18
C PHE A 113 13.74 2.66 2.00
N SER A 114 14.65 2.58 2.97
CA SER A 114 15.96 3.25 2.93
C SER A 114 16.96 2.57 1.99
N GLN A 115 16.75 1.30 1.66
CA GLN A 115 17.59 0.52 0.76
C GLN A 115 16.74 -0.17 -0.31
N ASP A 116 17.35 -0.45 -1.45
CA ASP A 116 16.71 -1.20 -2.52
C ASP A 116 16.53 -2.67 -2.13
N ALA A 117 15.42 -3.26 -2.59
CA ALA A 117 15.19 -4.68 -2.42
C ALA A 117 15.95 -5.48 -3.49
N VAL A 118 16.30 -6.71 -3.15
CA VAL A 118 16.95 -7.64 -4.06
C VAL A 118 16.03 -8.84 -4.27
N LEU A 119 15.60 -9.04 -5.51
CA LEU A 119 14.97 -10.28 -5.94
C LEU A 119 16.02 -11.15 -6.63
N MET A 120 16.43 -12.21 -5.96
CA MET A 120 17.33 -13.19 -6.56
C MET A 120 16.58 -13.99 -7.62
N LEU A 121 17.27 -14.31 -8.71
CA LEU A 121 16.77 -15.26 -9.71
C LEU A 121 16.30 -16.53 -8.97
N SER A 122 17.13 -17.05 -8.04
CA SER A 122 16.87 -18.22 -7.17
C SER A 122 15.52 -18.24 -6.43
N SER A 123 14.93 -17.07 -6.17
CA SER A 123 13.74 -16.91 -5.34
C SER A 123 12.46 -16.74 -6.16
N MET A 124 12.53 -16.88 -7.48
CA MET A 124 11.40 -16.79 -8.40
C MET A 124 11.12 -18.14 -9.07
N ASN A 125 9.85 -18.44 -9.36
CA ASN A 125 9.51 -19.53 -10.28
C ASN A 125 9.70 -19.08 -11.73
N LEU A 126 10.34 -19.93 -12.54
CA LEU A 126 10.41 -19.69 -13.97
C LEU A 126 9.00 -19.87 -14.58
N PRO A 127 8.67 -19.13 -15.66
CA PRO A 127 7.37 -19.20 -16.32
C PRO A 127 7.00 -20.61 -16.81
N ASP A 128 7.99 -21.48 -16.97
CA ASP A 128 7.85 -22.88 -17.38
C ASP A 128 7.21 -23.79 -16.30
N GLY A 129 6.97 -23.28 -15.08
CA GLY A 129 6.34 -24.00 -13.97
C GLY A 129 7.15 -25.18 -13.39
N ILE A 130 8.20 -25.62 -14.10
CA ILE A 130 9.07 -26.73 -13.71
C ILE A 130 10.18 -26.22 -12.80
N GLN A 131 10.24 -26.78 -11.59
CA GLN A 131 11.34 -26.55 -10.67
C GLN A 131 12.61 -27.29 -11.14
N ARG A 132 13.33 -26.71 -12.11
CA ARG A 132 14.61 -27.23 -12.61
C ARG A 132 15.82 -26.51 -12.01
N ARG A 133 16.98 -27.17 -12.07
CA ARG A 133 18.26 -26.53 -11.72
C ARG A 133 18.51 -25.38 -12.70
N ARG A 134 18.90 -24.23 -12.16
CA ARG A 134 19.10 -23.00 -12.93
C ARG A 134 20.36 -23.12 -13.78
N THR A 135 20.23 -22.81 -15.05
CA THR A 135 21.29 -22.93 -16.06
C THR A 135 21.84 -21.54 -16.39
N ALA A 136 23.08 -21.44 -16.88
CA ALA A 136 23.66 -20.16 -17.33
C ALA A 136 22.82 -19.44 -18.42
N VAL A 137 22.02 -20.19 -19.18
CA VAL A 137 21.05 -19.64 -20.16
C VAL A 137 19.95 -18.82 -19.47
N ASP A 138 19.52 -19.22 -18.27
CA ASP A 138 18.51 -18.50 -17.50
C ASP A 138 19.06 -17.16 -16.97
N GLU A 139 20.38 -17.07 -16.73
CA GLU A 139 21.06 -15.82 -16.36
C GLU A 139 21.14 -14.83 -17.53
N LEU A 140 21.32 -15.33 -18.75
CA LEU A 140 21.30 -14.50 -19.97
C LEU A 140 19.88 -14.03 -20.32
N ASN A 141 18.87 -14.86 -20.07
CA ASN A 141 17.45 -14.56 -20.30
C ASN A 141 16.79 -13.80 -19.15
N MET A 142 17.53 -13.28 -18.16
CA MET A 142 16.94 -12.50 -17.07
C MET A 142 16.18 -11.28 -17.56
N ARG A 143 16.70 -10.61 -18.61
CA ARG A 143 16.06 -9.43 -19.21
C ARG A 143 14.73 -9.75 -19.87
N SER A 144 14.54 -10.96 -20.40
CA SER A 144 13.25 -11.34 -21.02
C SER A 144 12.16 -11.66 -20.00
N ILE A 145 12.52 -11.93 -18.73
CA ILE A 145 11.56 -12.17 -17.65
C ILE A 145 11.06 -10.85 -17.08
N PHE A 146 12.02 -10.00 -16.68
CA PHE A 146 11.72 -8.67 -16.20
C PHE A 146 12.72 -7.67 -16.75
N GLU A 147 12.18 -6.55 -17.21
CA GLU A 147 12.92 -5.43 -17.74
C GLU A 147 13.00 -4.29 -16.72
N GLU A 148 13.91 -3.35 -16.98
CA GLU A 148 13.99 -2.11 -16.22
C GLU A 148 12.65 -1.38 -16.29
N ASN A 149 12.21 -0.83 -15.16
CA ASN A 149 10.92 -0.17 -14.97
C ASN A 149 9.68 -1.06 -14.88
N ASP A 150 9.81 -2.37 -15.02
CA ASP A 150 8.69 -3.28 -14.77
C ASP A 150 8.24 -3.20 -13.31
N VAL A 151 6.93 -3.33 -13.10
CA VAL A 151 6.32 -3.37 -11.77
C VAL A 151 6.06 -4.82 -11.40
N ILE A 152 6.52 -5.23 -10.23
CA ILE A 152 6.42 -6.61 -9.77
C ILE A 152 5.83 -6.69 -8.36
N CYS A 153 5.04 -7.73 -8.12
CA CYS A 153 4.56 -8.10 -6.80
C CYS A 153 5.44 -9.22 -6.23
N ALA A 154 5.91 -9.04 -5.00
CA ALA A 154 6.75 -10.01 -4.32
C ALA A 154 6.52 -10.00 -2.81
N GLU A 155 6.97 -11.05 -2.14
CA GLU A 155 6.91 -11.21 -0.70
C GLU A 155 8.29 -10.98 -0.07
N VAL A 156 8.32 -10.36 1.10
CA VAL A 156 9.54 -10.18 1.88
C VAL A 156 9.93 -11.50 2.54
N ARG A 157 11.05 -12.09 2.11
CA ARG A 157 11.57 -13.34 2.70
C ARG A 157 12.35 -13.07 3.98
N GLY A 158 13.15 -12.00 4.01
CA GLY A 158 14.03 -11.72 5.13
C GLY A 158 15.09 -10.67 4.81
N PHE A 159 15.93 -10.44 5.80
CA PHE A 159 17.06 -9.52 5.72
C PHE A 159 18.35 -10.31 5.56
N GLN A 160 19.24 -9.83 4.71
CA GLN A 160 20.61 -10.34 4.64
C GLN A 160 21.48 -9.61 5.69
N HIS A 161 22.66 -10.16 5.98
CA HIS A 161 23.59 -9.61 6.98
C HIS A 161 24.04 -8.17 6.70
N ASP A 162 23.95 -7.72 5.44
CA ASP A 162 24.24 -6.36 5.01
C ASP A 162 23.06 -5.38 5.22
N GLY A 163 21.92 -5.89 5.71
CA GLY A 163 20.68 -5.12 5.86
C GLY A 163 19.85 -5.03 4.58
N SER A 164 20.31 -5.62 3.47
CA SER A 164 19.55 -5.66 2.22
C SER A 164 18.34 -6.58 2.35
N LEU A 165 17.25 -6.20 1.67
CA LEU A 165 16.00 -6.94 1.73
C LEU A 165 15.95 -7.99 0.63
N HIS A 166 15.74 -9.27 1.01
CA HIS A 166 15.55 -10.35 0.06
C HIS A 166 14.08 -10.60 -0.20
N LEU A 167 13.72 -10.58 -1.48
CA LEU A 167 12.37 -10.85 -1.95
C LEU A 167 12.22 -12.26 -2.49
N GLN A 168 10.98 -12.73 -2.50
CA GLN A 168 10.59 -14.03 -3.02
C GLN A 168 9.30 -13.92 -3.85
N ALA A 169 9.28 -14.62 -4.98
CA ALA A 169 8.15 -14.72 -5.89
C ALA A 169 7.95 -16.19 -6.33
N ARG A 170 7.68 -17.07 -5.35
CA ARG A 170 7.50 -18.52 -5.57
C ARG A 170 6.06 -18.96 -5.82
N SER A 171 5.10 -18.04 -5.79
CA SER A 171 3.70 -18.34 -6.11
C SER A 171 3.36 -17.70 -7.45
N GLU A 172 2.47 -18.31 -8.21
CA GLU A 172 1.94 -17.74 -9.46
C GLU A 172 1.18 -16.42 -9.25
N LYS A 173 0.74 -16.17 -8.00
CA LYS A 173 0.15 -14.89 -7.58
C LYS A 173 1.15 -13.74 -7.55
N TYR A 174 2.44 -14.05 -7.49
CA TYR A 174 3.55 -13.10 -7.51
C TYR A 174 4.16 -13.04 -8.91
N GLY A 175 4.68 -11.89 -9.30
CA GLY A 175 5.29 -11.73 -10.62
C GLY A 175 5.03 -10.36 -11.25
N LYS A 176 5.15 -10.31 -12.57
CA LYS A 176 5.02 -9.09 -13.37
C LYS A 176 3.58 -8.61 -13.37
N LEU A 177 3.39 -7.36 -12.99
CA LEU A 177 2.11 -6.68 -13.02
C LEU A 177 2.03 -5.86 -14.31
N GLU A 178 1.04 -6.17 -15.14
CA GLU A 178 0.84 -5.55 -16.45
C GLU A 178 -0.58 -4.99 -16.55
N ARG A 179 -0.81 -4.09 -17.51
CA ARG A 179 -2.15 -3.54 -17.81
C ARG A 179 -2.85 -2.89 -16.60
N GLY A 180 -2.12 -2.01 -15.91
CA GLY A 180 -2.64 -1.29 -14.75
C GLY A 180 -1.87 -0.03 -14.44
N GLN A 181 -2.10 0.49 -13.24
CA GLN A 181 -1.49 1.70 -12.72
C GLN A 181 -0.91 1.45 -11.33
N LEU A 182 0.36 1.84 -11.17
CA LEU A 182 1.04 1.90 -9.88
C LEU A 182 0.74 3.24 -9.20
N LEU A 183 0.35 3.18 -7.93
CA LEU A 183 0.07 4.32 -7.07
C LEU A 183 1.00 4.28 -5.87
N THR A 184 1.60 5.41 -5.55
CA THR A 184 2.44 5.56 -4.36
C THR A 184 1.69 6.34 -3.30
N VAL A 185 1.38 5.67 -2.20
CA VAL A 185 0.76 6.23 -1.00
C VAL A 185 1.73 6.14 0.19
N PRO A 186 1.55 6.98 1.23
CA PRO A 186 2.29 6.79 2.46
C PRO A 186 2.02 5.41 3.07
N PRO A 187 3.06 4.65 3.48
CA PRO A 187 2.92 3.26 3.91
C PRO A 187 2.07 3.11 5.18
N TYR A 188 2.03 4.11 6.05
CA TYR A 188 1.22 4.08 7.28
C TYR A 188 -0.29 4.05 7.01
N LEU A 189 -0.75 4.38 5.80
CA LEU A 189 -2.16 4.30 5.43
C LEU A 189 -2.60 2.87 5.10
N VAL A 190 -1.66 1.98 4.76
CA VAL A 190 -1.94 0.58 4.43
C VAL A 190 -1.81 -0.26 5.69
N LYS A 191 -2.90 -0.87 6.14
CA LYS A 191 -2.87 -1.80 7.29
C LYS A 191 -2.43 -3.18 6.82
N ARG A 192 -1.51 -3.79 7.57
CA ARG A 192 -1.15 -5.21 7.39
C ARG A 192 -2.36 -6.10 7.65
N ARG A 193 -2.69 -6.97 6.69
CA ARG A 193 -3.82 -7.91 6.75
C ARG A 193 -3.40 -9.26 6.18
N LYS A 194 -4.20 -10.29 6.39
CA LYS A 194 -3.92 -11.62 5.83
C LYS A 194 -4.05 -11.68 4.31
N GLN A 195 -4.88 -10.80 3.73
CA GLN A 195 -5.13 -10.74 2.29
C GLN A 195 -4.83 -9.32 1.82
N HIS A 196 -3.93 -9.22 0.84
CA HIS A 196 -3.55 -7.98 0.17
C HIS A 196 -3.92 -8.00 -1.33
N PHE A 197 -4.30 -9.17 -1.85
CA PHE A 197 -4.82 -9.36 -3.20
C PHE A 197 -6.33 -9.36 -3.14
N HIS A 198 -6.95 -8.47 -3.90
CA HIS A 198 -8.40 -8.34 -3.96
C HIS A 198 -8.83 -8.31 -5.41
N ASN A 199 -9.57 -9.35 -5.80
CA ASN A 199 -10.24 -9.38 -7.09
C ASN A 199 -11.60 -8.70 -6.97
N LEU A 200 -11.81 -7.67 -7.79
CA LEU A 200 -13.09 -6.96 -7.86
C LEU A 200 -13.83 -7.40 -9.12
N ALA A 201 -14.47 -8.57 -9.05
CA ALA A 201 -15.21 -9.17 -10.17
C ALA A 201 -16.26 -8.22 -10.79
N GLN A 202 -16.85 -7.32 -10.00
CA GLN A 202 -17.81 -6.31 -10.47
C GLN A 202 -17.21 -5.29 -11.44
N TYR A 203 -15.89 -5.06 -11.36
CA TYR A 203 -15.19 -4.04 -12.12
C TYR A 203 -14.18 -4.63 -13.13
N ASP A 204 -13.97 -5.95 -13.11
CA ASP A 204 -12.93 -6.67 -13.85
C ASP A 204 -11.51 -6.14 -13.55
N VAL A 205 -11.27 -5.82 -12.27
CA VAL A 205 -10.03 -5.18 -11.79
C VAL A 205 -9.44 -5.93 -10.61
N ASP A 206 -8.13 -6.12 -10.64
CA ASP A 206 -7.34 -6.58 -9.51
C ASP A 206 -6.73 -5.40 -8.75
N LEU A 207 -6.94 -5.38 -7.44
CA LEU A 207 -6.40 -4.42 -6.50
C LEU A 207 -5.38 -5.12 -5.59
N ILE A 208 -4.13 -4.65 -5.63
CA ILE A 208 -3.06 -5.14 -4.77
C ILE A 208 -2.60 -4.02 -3.87
N LEU A 209 -2.77 -4.22 -2.55
CA LEU A 209 -2.38 -3.25 -1.53
C LEU A 209 -1.01 -3.64 -0.94
N GLY A 210 0.08 -3.15 -1.51
CA GLY A 210 1.42 -3.43 -0.97
C GLY A 210 1.64 -2.76 0.39
N CYS A 211 2.20 -3.49 1.36
CA CYS A 211 2.53 -2.98 2.70
C CYS A 211 3.50 -1.78 2.66
N ASN A 212 4.27 -1.65 1.57
CA ASN A 212 5.19 -0.55 1.33
C ASN A 212 4.53 0.76 0.86
N GLY A 213 3.20 0.78 0.76
CA GLY A 213 2.45 1.91 0.24
C GLY A 213 2.47 1.98 -1.29
N PHE A 214 2.95 0.95 -1.98
CA PHE A 214 2.77 0.83 -3.42
C PHE A 214 1.51 0.01 -3.68
N ILE A 215 0.53 0.65 -4.31
CA ILE A 215 -0.76 0.06 -4.63
C ILE A 215 -0.83 -0.15 -6.13
N TRP A 216 -1.23 -1.34 -6.54
CA TRP A 216 -1.47 -1.64 -7.95
C TRP A 216 -2.96 -1.79 -8.20
N VAL A 217 -3.43 -1.13 -9.27
CA VAL A 217 -4.79 -1.26 -9.79
C VAL A 217 -4.68 -1.65 -11.25
N GLY A 218 -5.07 -2.86 -11.62
CA GLY A 218 -4.92 -3.36 -12.99
C GLY A 218 -6.10 -4.19 -13.45
N GLN A 219 -6.16 -4.46 -14.76
CA GLN A 219 -7.15 -5.41 -15.29
C GLN A 219 -7.00 -6.76 -14.59
N HIS A 220 -8.12 -7.43 -14.32
CA HIS A 220 -8.05 -8.80 -13.83
C HIS A 220 -7.41 -9.71 -14.87
N VAL A 221 -6.36 -10.43 -14.47
CA VAL A 221 -5.74 -11.45 -15.32
C VAL A 221 -5.96 -12.79 -14.64
N VAL A 222 -6.71 -13.68 -15.29
CA VAL A 222 -6.91 -15.04 -14.79
C VAL A 222 -5.55 -15.74 -14.83
N VAL A 223 -5.03 -16.08 -13.64
CA VAL A 223 -3.80 -16.84 -13.46
C VAL A 223 -4.05 -18.25 -13.99
N GLY A 224 -3.77 -18.45 -15.27
CA GLY A 224 -4.05 -19.69 -16.02
C GLY A 224 -4.03 -19.52 -17.55
N GLU A 225 -4.16 -18.30 -18.08
CA GLU A 225 -4.07 -18.06 -19.53
C GLU A 225 -2.65 -17.73 -20.03
N LYS A 226 -1.71 -17.39 -19.14
CA LYS A 226 -0.30 -17.15 -19.53
C LYS A 226 0.44 -18.42 -19.97
N THR A 227 -0.12 -19.61 -19.72
CA THR A 227 0.53 -20.92 -19.99
C THR A 227 0.10 -21.59 -21.30
N LYS A 228 -0.76 -20.98 -22.13
CA LYS A 228 -1.24 -21.59 -23.39
C LYS A 228 -0.81 -20.91 -24.69
N THR A 229 0.01 -19.86 -24.64
CA THR A 229 0.33 -19.06 -25.84
C THR A 229 1.77 -19.18 -26.34
N THR A 230 2.51 -20.22 -25.96
CA THR A 230 3.89 -20.42 -26.46
C THR A 230 4.12 -21.60 -27.39
N GLU A 231 3.10 -22.42 -27.67
CA GLU A 231 3.24 -23.50 -28.65
C GLU A 231 1.99 -23.54 -29.53
N ASP A 232 2.22 -23.34 -30.84
CA ASP A 232 1.26 -23.35 -31.94
C ASP A 232 0.38 -22.10 -32.14
N GLN A 233 0.89 -21.13 -32.91
CA GLN A 233 0.35 -20.88 -34.25
C GLN A 233 1.14 -19.82 -35.05
N GLN A 234 1.07 -20.01 -36.35
CA GLN A 234 1.80 -19.34 -37.41
C GLN A 234 1.49 -17.84 -37.50
N LYS A 235 2.43 -17.11 -38.09
CA LYS A 235 2.29 -15.73 -38.60
C LYS A 235 0.91 -15.45 -39.21
N SER A 236 0.05 -14.78 -38.46
CA SER A 236 -1.06 -13.99 -39.00
C SER A 236 -1.36 -12.81 -38.04
N SER A 237 -1.16 -11.59 -38.55
CA SER A 237 -1.60 -10.29 -37.98
C SER A 237 -1.30 -10.02 -36.50
N ALA A 238 -0.09 -9.55 -36.20
CA ALA A 238 0.41 -9.23 -34.86
C ALA A 238 -0.09 -7.89 -34.25
N ASP A 239 -1.20 -7.30 -34.71
CA ASP A 239 -1.66 -5.96 -34.26
C ASP A 239 -3.19 -5.85 -33.98
N ALA A 240 -3.91 -6.97 -33.86
CA ALA A 240 -5.34 -6.96 -33.54
C ALA A 240 -5.62 -7.53 -32.13
N GLU A 241 -6.07 -6.63 -31.24
CA GLU A 241 -6.82 -6.89 -29.99
C GLU A 241 -6.07 -7.22 -28.67
N ASN A 242 -5.09 -6.39 -28.28
CA ASN A 242 -4.53 -6.39 -26.91
C ASN A 242 -4.91 -5.14 -26.09
N PHE A 243 -6.08 -4.56 -26.34
CA PHE A 243 -6.53 -3.35 -25.65
C PHE A 243 -7.40 -3.69 -24.43
N THR A 244 -7.00 -3.19 -23.26
CA THR A 244 -7.89 -3.15 -22.08
C THR A 244 -9.18 -2.40 -22.42
N PRO A 245 -10.37 -3.00 -22.28
CA PRO A 245 -11.63 -2.36 -22.63
C PRO A 245 -11.77 -0.97 -22.00
N LEU A 246 -12.41 -0.04 -22.73
CA LEU A 246 -12.57 1.34 -22.26
C LEU A 246 -13.28 1.40 -20.89
N GLU A 247 -14.24 0.50 -20.67
CA GLU A 247 -14.97 0.38 -19.40
C GLU A 247 -14.04 -0.03 -18.26
N THR A 248 -13.24 -1.08 -18.44
CA THR A 248 -12.23 -1.52 -17.46
C THR A 248 -11.22 -0.41 -17.18
N ARG A 249 -10.77 0.35 -18.20
CA ARG A 249 -9.88 1.51 -18.00
C ARG A 249 -10.53 2.59 -17.15
N LYS A 250 -11.82 2.89 -17.38
CA LYS A 250 -12.57 3.86 -16.56
C LYS A 250 -12.66 3.37 -15.11
N HIS A 251 -12.88 2.07 -14.88
CA HIS A 251 -12.88 1.49 -13.53
C HIS A 251 -11.52 1.59 -12.85
N ILE A 252 -10.43 1.23 -13.54
CA ILE A 252 -9.05 1.36 -13.03
C ILE A 252 -8.78 2.81 -12.62
N CYS A 253 -9.08 3.78 -13.49
CA CYS A 253 -8.86 5.20 -13.20
C CYS A 253 -9.72 5.69 -12.03
N ARG A 254 -10.97 5.24 -11.92
CA ARG A 254 -11.88 5.61 -10.83
C ARG A 254 -11.39 5.08 -9.49
N LEU A 255 -11.03 3.80 -9.42
CA LEU A 255 -10.45 3.18 -8.22
C LEU A 255 -9.12 3.84 -7.83
N ALA A 256 -8.28 4.13 -8.83
CA ALA A 256 -7.02 4.84 -8.59
C ALA A 256 -7.23 6.25 -8.04
N ASN A 257 -8.22 6.99 -8.54
CA ASN A 257 -8.57 8.30 -8.02
C ASN A 257 -9.18 8.24 -6.62
N ALA A 258 -9.99 7.23 -6.32
CA ALA A 258 -10.46 6.98 -4.95
C ALA A 258 -9.28 6.79 -3.97
N VAL A 259 -8.29 5.95 -4.34
CA VAL A 259 -7.07 5.77 -3.54
C VAL A 259 -6.30 7.08 -3.35
N ARG A 260 -6.18 7.91 -4.39
CA ARG A 260 -5.50 9.22 -4.31
C ARG A 260 -6.21 10.19 -3.35
N VAL A 261 -7.55 10.29 -3.45
CA VAL A 261 -8.35 11.17 -2.58
C VAL A 261 -8.25 10.72 -1.13
N LEU A 262 -8.43 9.43 -0.86
CA LEU A 262 -8.30 8.86 0.48
C LEU A 262 -6.89 9.05 1.05
N SER A 263 -5.87 8.87 0.21
CA SER A 263 -4.48 9.11 0.60
C SER A 263 -4.21 10.57 0.94
N ALA A 264 -4.81 11.51 0.20
CA ALA A 264 -4.66 12.94 0.44
C ALA A 264 -5.44 13.44 1.67
N LEU A 265 -6.51 12.73 2.07
CA LEU A 265 -7.21 12.95 3.35
C LEU A 265 -6.50 12.27 4.54
N GLY A 266 -5.50 11.42 4.29
CA GLY A 266 -4.80 10.67 5.33
C GLY A 266 -5.63 9.54 5.94
N PHE A 267 -6.65 9.05 5.22
CA PHE A 267 -7.48 7.94 5.68
C PHE A 267 -6.83 6.58 5.41
N THR A 268 -7.01 5.64 6.33
CA THR A 268 -6.47 4.29 6.17
C THR A 268 -7.15 3.59 5.01
N LEU A 269 -6.37 3.03 4.10
CA LEU A 269 -6.85 2.42 2.88
C LEU A 269 -7.33 1.00 3.17
N THR A 270 -8.63 0.80 3.07
CA THR A 270 -9.27 -0.52 3.07
C THR A 270 -10.00 -0.71 1.75
N VAL A 271 -10.13 -1.97 1.32
CA VAL A 271 -10.82 -2.33 0.08
C VAL A 271 -12.26 -1.81 0.08
N GLU A 272 -12.97 -2.04 1.19
CA GLU A 272 -14.33 -1.54 1.41
C GLU A 272 -14.40 -0.03 1.21
N LEU A 273 -13.50 0.74 1.82
CA LEU A 273 -13.50 2.21 1.69
C LEU A 273 -13.18 2.67 0.26
N ILE A 274 -12.27 1.98 -0.44
CA ILE A 274 -11.92 2.30 -1.83
C ILE A 274 -13.13 2.05 -2.74
N ILE A 275 -13.82 0.91 -2.58
CA ILE A 275 -15.02 0.57 -3.34
C ILE A 275 -16.14 1.56 -3.02
N GLU A 276 -16.44 1.78 -1.74
CA GLU A 276 -17.46 2.74 -1.30
C GLU A 276 -17.20 4.13 -1.89
N THR A 277 -15.95 4.61 -1.90
CA THR A 277 -15.57 5.92 -2.46
C THR A 277 -15.74 5.93 -3.99
N ALA A 278 -15.39 4.85 -4.67
CA ALA A 278 -15.60 4.70 -6.11
C ALA A 278 -17.09 4.71 -6.47
N GLU A 279 -17.92 3.97 -5.72
CA GLU A 279 -19.39 3.96 -5.89
C GLU A 279 -19.98 5.33 -5.58
N ALA A 280 -19.51 6.00 -4.53
CA ALA A 280 -19.92 7.37 -4.19
C ALA A 280 -19.68 8.35 -5.34
N SER A 281 -18.59 8.18 -6.10
CA SER A 281 -18.33 9.00 -7.29
C SER A 281 -19.37 8.79 -8.39
N VAL A 282 -19.85 7.55 -8.55
CA VAL A 282 -20.90 7.21 -9.50
C VAL A 282 -22.25 7.76 -9.05
N THR A 283 -22.62 7.57 -7.78
CA THR A 283 -23.87 8.09 -7.22
C THR A 283 -23.94 9.62 -7.26
N SER A 284 -22.79 10.29 -7.11
CA SER A 284 -22.72 11.76 -7.15
C SER A 284 -22.59 12.31 -8.57
N ASN A 285 -22.66 11.44 -9.59
CA ASN A 285 -22.47 11.76 -11.01
C ASN A 285 -21.17 12.54 -11.30
N VAL A 286 -20.10 12.21 -10.57
CA VAL A 286 -18.78 12.83 -10.73
C VAL A 286 -18.00 12.06 -11.78
N GLU A 287 -17.61 12.76 -12.84
CA GLU A 287 -16.70 12.23 -13.84
C GLU A 287 -15.33 11.87 -13.25
N VAL A 288 -14.63 10.91 -13.86
CA VAL A 288 -13.36 10.38 -13.33
C VAL A 288 -12.29 11.45 -13.20
N ASN A 289 -12.25 12.42 -14.12
CA ASN A 289 -11.36 13.60 -14.09
C ASN A 289 -11.63 14.51 -12.87
N ASN A 290 -12.89 14.65 -12.46
CA ASN A 290 -13.36 15.56 -11.43
C ASN A 290 -13.32 14.94 -10.02
N MET A 291 -13.02 13.65 -9.90
CA MET A 291 -12.81 12.98 -8.60
C MET A 291 -11.66 13.61 -7.80
N LEU A 292 -10.65 14.16 -8.47
CA LEU A 292 -9.58 14.88 -7.79
C LEU A 292 -9.96 16.34 -7.50
N GLY A 293 -11.19 16.75 -7.76
CA GLY A 293 -11.67 18.11 -7.52
C GLY A 293 -11.97 18.38 -6.04
N ALA A 294 -11.93 19.67 -5.70
CA ALA A 294 -12.20 20.18 -4.34
C ALA A 294 -13.54 19.68 -3.77
N GLU A 295 -14.61 19.69 -4.57
CA GLU A 295 -15.94 19.30 -4.09
C GLU A 295 -16.01 17.83 -3.69
N PHE A 296 -15.49 16.93 -4.53
CA PHE A 296 -15.48 15.50 -4.22
C PHE A 296 -14.56 15.18 -3.03
N TYR A 297 -13.45 15.92 -2.90
CA TYR A 297 -12.53 15.81 -1.75
C TYR A 297 -13.26 16.12 -0.43
N VAL A 298 -13.99 17.23 -0.36
CA VAL A 298 -14.77 17.62 0.82
C VAL A 298 -15.90 16.62 1.10
N GLN A 299 -16.64 16.21 0.07
CA GLN A 299 -17.72 15.23 0.22
C GLN A 299 -17.21 13.88 0.74
N THR A 300 -16.01 13.46 0.31
CA THR A 300 -15.38 12.23 0.78
C THR A 300 -15.02 12.33 2.28
N ALA A 301 -14.53 13.49 2.74
CA ALA A 301 -14.27 13.73 4.15
C ALA A 301 -15.57 13.69 5.00
N GLU A 302 -16.63 14.36 4.54
CA GLU A 302 -17.93 14.37 5.22
C GLU A 302 -18.56 12.97 5.30
N ARG A 303 -18.43 12.18 4.23
CA ARG A 303 -18.92 10.80 4.20
C ARG A 303 -18.18 9.92 5.20
N GLU A 304 -16.86 10.03 5.26
CA GLU A 304 -16.06 9.27 6.21
C GLU A 304 -16.36 9.69 7.67
N ALA A 305 -16.58 10.98 7.93
CA ALA A 305 -17.01 11.48 9.24
C ALA A 305 -18.32 10.82 9.69
N LYS A 306 -19.35 10.87 8.83
CA LYS A 306 -20.65 10.24 9.07
C LYS A 306 -20.53 8.73 9.28
N ARG A 307 -19.76 8.04 8.43
CA ARG A 307 -19.52 6.60 8.53
C ARG A 307 -18.93 6.22 9.90
N ARG A 308 -17.91 6.95 10.37
CA ARG A 308 -17.29 6.69 11.67
C ARG A 308 -18.22 7.00 12.83
N ALA A 309 -19.00 8.08 12.74
CA ALA A 309 -20.03 8.41 13.71
C ALA A 309 -21.06 7.28 13.84
N ASP A 310 -21.55 6.75 12.70
CA ASP A 310 -22.52 5.66 12.68
C ASP A 310 -21.96 4.34 13.24
N LEU A 311 -20.69 4.01 12.92
CA LEU A 311 -20.01 2.84 13.49
C LEU A 311 -19.89 2.95 15.02
N LEU A 312 -19.58 4.14 15.54
CA LEU A 312 -19.52 4.40 16.98
C LEU A 312 -20.90 4.30 17.64
N ARG A 313 -21.95 4.85 17.02
CA ARG A 313 -23.33 4.73 17.52
C ARG A 313 -23.78 3.28 17.57
N LYS A 314 -23.51 2.48 16.54
CA LYS A 314 -23.80 1.03 16.53
C LYS A 314 -23.05 0.28 17.63
N LYS A 315 -21.80 0.65 17.91
CA LYS A 315 -21.00 0.04 18.98
C LYS A 315 -21.53 0.38 20.38
N ASN A 316 -22.05 1.59 20.57
CA ASN A 316 -22.56 2.06 21.86
C ASN A 316 -24.01 1.64 22.12
N GLY A 317 -24.83 1.48 21.07
CA GLY A 317 -26.23 1.06 21.17
C GLY A 317 -26.45 -0.46 21.25
N GLY A 318 -25.38 -1.26 21.17
CA GLY A 318 -25.42 -2.72 21.29
C GLY A 318 -25.09 -3.25 22.70
N ARG A 319 -25.26 -2.44 23.74
CA ARG A 319 -25.14 -2.84 25.16
C ARG A 319 -26.50 -2.88 25.82
#